data_AF-A0A8J1ZJQ0-F1
#
_entry.id   AF-A0A8J1ZJQ0-F1
#
_cell.length_a   1.000
_cell.length_b   1.000
_cell.length_c   1.000
_cell.angle_alpha   90.00
_cell.angle_beta   90.00
_cell.angle_gamma   90.00
#
_symmetry.space_group_name_H-M   'P 1'
#
loop_
_entity.id
_entity.type
_entity.pdbx_description
1 polymer ?
#
loop_
_entity_poly.entity_id
_entity_poly.type
_entity_poly.pdbx_seq_one_letter_code
_entity_poly.pdbx_strand_id
1 'polypeptide(L)'
;MLSSVVFLLLFQWVVLTESAEPEQYSGVAAQLVEDECEDARPQFIQPLRTLAANGLIAQEDLHLRGPETSLGSWMAALAKLLHLDPYAAFECPLIMTSHIRKAADSALYLLQKKRARVLLQIGNMFKLSAMSRWYTEVADEQQRLGLPMNTPPPTKKQRFQPRMQMDYQLGLALLTQQLLEPPVEPRKRWPAGLPKPKIDVLSICVYSPDKTSNTVLDSPLPGMTPENHKQYVAQTGLNNYVMHDKLLMPDREAHYSKFLVVYQHLQQNPGTEWVFFMDCDAFFTTFDFTVFDLLATYADPTTEAGQKVNFIVAEDTGGINTGVFLVRNTPWSFDYLQRVTLSPFTTAWDQSMFFTAAVNATLFSDLDHDFQLPPEVRFVHQKHLNAFVPPASKDWGGYEWQVGDFARHFAGCPWQEKPCLDLMYETLEHGRRQYSNVGNARTDL
;
A
#
# COMPACT_ATOMS: atom_id res chain seq x y z
N MET A 1 -21.51 11.55 12.21
CA MET A 1 -22.88 11.32 11.68
C MET A 1 -22.96 11.37 10.15
N LEU A 2 -22.23 12.26 9.43
CA LEU A 2 -22.25 12.28 7.95
C LEU A 2 -21.58 11.07 7.27
N SER A 3 -20.52 10.49 7.85
CA SER A 3 -19.85 9.31 7.29
C SER A 3 -20.73 8.04 7.30
N SER A 4 -21.56 7.86 8.34
CA SER A 4 -22.49 6.74 8.44
C SER A 4 -23.61 6.81 7.40
N VAL A 5 -23.99 8.00 6.94
CA VAL A 5 -25.05 8.20 5.92
C VAL A 5 -24.54 7.86 4.53
N VAL A 6 -23.28 8.15 4.21
CA VAL A 6 -22.67 7.77 2.91
C VAL A 6 -22.51 6.25 2.81
N PHE A 7 -22.12 5.60 3.90
CA PHE A 7 -22.05 4.13 3.95
C PHE A 7 -23.44 3.51 3.75
N LEU A 8 -24.48 4.06 4.38
CA LEU A 8 -25.88 3.62 4.20
C LEU A 8 -26.42 3.86 2.78
N LEU A 9 -26.02 4.93 2.10
CA LEU A 9 -26.47 5.23 0.72
C LEU A 9 -25.78 4.34 -0.33
N LEU A 10 -24.48 4.06 -0.17
CA LEU A 10 -23.77 3.05 -0.98
C LEU A 10 -24.35 1.66 -0.73
N PHE A 11 -24.66 1.33 0.53
CA PHE A 11 -25.32 0.07 0.88
C PHE A 11 -26.73 -0.01 0.28
N GLN A 12 -27.51 1.08 0.28
CA GLN A 12 -28.84 1.09 -0.36
C GLN A 12 -28.77 0.92 -1.87
N TRP A 13 -27.76 1.46 -2.56
CA TRP A 13 -27.60 1.26 -4.01
C TRP A 13 -27.19 -0.18 -4.36
N VAL A 14 -26.32 -0.79 -3.54
CA VAL A 14 -25.90 -2.20 -3.71
C VAL A 14 -27.01 -3.19 -3.32
N VAL A 15 -27.77 -2.91 -2.26
CA VAL A 15 -28.85 -3.80 -1.78
C VAL A 15 -30.12 -3.69 -2.64
N LEU A 16 -30.39 -2.55 -3.29
CA LEU A 16 -31.52 -2.42 -4.21
C LEU A 16 -31.28 -3.05 -5.59
N THR A 17 -30.11 -3.64 -5.80
CA THR A 17 -29.82 -4.52 -6.95
C THR A 17 -29.57 -5.95 -6.46
N GLU A 18 -30.55 -6.55 -5.79
CA GLU A 18 -30.86 -7.98 -5.99
C GLU A 18 -31.30 -8.18 -7.44
N SER A 19 -30.42 -7.86 -8.40
CA SER A 19 -30.57 -8.28 -9.77
C SER A 19 -30.53 -9.79 -9.75
N ALA A 20 -31.57 -10.44 -10.27
CA ALA A 20 -31.53 -11.85 -10.62
C ALA A 20 -30.17 -12.18 -11.24
N GLU A 21 -29.60 -13.34 -10.90
CA GLU A 21 -28.33 -13.76 -11.48
C GLU A 21 -28.39 -13.62 -13.00
N PRO A 22 -27.33 -13.11 -13.65
CA PRO A 22 -27.32 -13.06 -15.09
C PRO A 22 -27.39 -14.51 -15.60
N GLU A 23 -28.56 -14.93 -16.07
CA GLU A 23 -28.71 -16.22 -16.76
C GLU A 23 -27.80 -16.23 -18.01
N GLN A 24 -27.61 -15.05 -18.61
CA GLN A 24 -26.69 -14.81 -19.71
C GLN A 24 -25.25 -15.16 -19.29
N TYR A 25 -24.61 -16.01 -20.10
CA TYR A 25 -23.24 -16.52 -19.90
C TYR A 25 -22.99 -17.39 -18.67
N SER A 26 -24.02 -17.74 -17.88
CA SER A 26 -23.88 -18.58 -16.68
C SER A 26 -23.10 -19.89 -16.93
N GLY A 27 -23.36 -20.58 -18.05
CA GLY A 27 -22.62 -21.79 -18.42
C GLY A 27 -21.14 -21.56 -18.72
N VAL A 28 -20.80 -20.48 -19.43
CA VAL A 28 -19.40 -20.13 -19.73
C VAL A 28 -18.69 -19.67 -18.45
N ALA A 29 -19.36 -18.88 -17.62
CA ALA A 29 -18.84 -18.43 -16.33
C ALA A 29 -18.56 -19.61 -15.38
N ALA A 30 -19.45 -20.61 -15.35
CA ALA A 30 -19.23 -21.84 -14.59
C ALA A 30 -17.96 -22.57 -15.05
N GLN A 31 -17.78 -22.73 -16.36
CA GLN A 31 -16.60 -23.38 -16.92
C GLN A 31 -15.32 -22.61 -16.59
N LEU A 32 -15.33 -21.27 -16.72
CA LEU A 32 -14.16 -20.44 -16.37
C LEU A 32 -13.76 -20.60 -14.90
N VAL A 33 -14.74 -20.60 -13.99
CA VAL A 33 -14.47 -20.78 -12.55
C VAL A 33 -14.00 -22.20 -12.24
N GLU A 34 -14.54 -23.22 -12.91
CA GLU A 34 -14.09 -24.61 -12.76
C GLU A 34 -12.64 -24.79 -13.24
N ASP A 35 -12.28 -24.18 -14.37
CA ASP A 35 -10.94 -24.28 -14.96
C ASP A 35 -9.89 -23.46 -14.17
N GLU A 36 -10.23 -22.25 -13.72
CA GLU A 36 -9.29 -21.31 -13.09
C GLU A 36 -9.29 -21.35 -11.56
N CYS A 37 -10.35 -21.88 -10.93
CA CYS A 37 -10.59 -21.83 -9.49
C CYS A 37 -10.92 -23.20 -8.89
N GLU A 38 -10.31 -24.27 -9.39
CA GLU A 38 -10.58 -25.66 -8.97
C GLU A 38 -10.54 -25.87 -7.44
N ASP A 39 -9.67 -25.15 -6.73
CA ASP A 39 -9.49 -25.26 -5.28
C ASP A 39 -10.36 -24.28 -4.46
N ALA A 40 -11.21 -23.47 -5.12
CA ALA A 40 -12.07 -22.53 -4.42
C ALA A 40 -13.11 -23.27 -3.57
N ARG A 41 -13.29 -22.82 -2.33
CA ARG A 41 -14.23 -23.48 -1.41
C ARG A 41 -15.68 -23.33 -1.91
N PRO A 42 -16.55 -24.33 -1.70
CA PRO A 42 -17.90 -24.37 -2.31
C PRO A 42 -18.73 -23.10 -2.08
N GLN A 43 -18.64 -22.48 -0.90
CA GLN A 43 -19.38 -21.26 -0.59
C GLN A 43 -18.99 -20.04 -1.43
N PHE A 44 -17.80 -20.05 -2.05
CA PHE A 44 -17.29 -18.93 -2.86
C PHE A 44 -17.43 -19.16 -4.36
N ILE A 45 -17.80 -20.38 -4.80
CA ILE A 45 -17.99 -20.69 -6.22
C ILE A 45 -19.05 -19.80 -6.87
N GLN A 46 -20.18 -19.59 -6.19
CA GLN A 46 -21.28 -18.80 -6.76
C GLN A 46 -20.96 -17.30 -6.89
N PRO A 47 -20.36 -16.63 -5.88
CA PRO A 47 -19.80 -15.29 -6.05
C PRO A 47 -18.82 -15.16 -7.22
N LEU A 48 -17.92 -16.14 -7.37
CA LEU A 48 -16.95 -16.16 -8.47
C LEU A 48 -17.61 -16.33 -9.84
N ARG A 49 -18.61 -17.21 -9.96
CA ARG A 49 -19.40 -17.39 -11.19
C ARG A 49 -20.17 -16.13 -11.55
N THR A 50 -20.73 -15.45 -10.55
CA THR A 50 -21.41 -14.17 -10.74
C THR A 50 -20.44 -13.10 -11.26
N LEU A 51 -19.23 -13.01 -10.69
CA LEU A 51 -18.18 -12.11 -11.20
C LEU A 51 -17.80 -12.46 -12.65
N ALA A 52 -17.59 -13.74 -12.94
CA ALA A 52 -17.21 -14.22 -14.27
C ALA A 52 -18.28 -13.87 -15.32
N ALA A 53 -19.56 -14.12 -15.02
CA ALA A 53 -20.68 -13.78 -15.90
C ALA A 53 -20.79 -12.26 -16.13
N ASN A 54 -20.72 -11.47 -15.06
CA ASN A 54 -20.75 -10.00 -15.19
C ASN A 54 -19.55 -9.45 -15.95
N GLY A 55 -18.39 -10.08 -15.85
CA GLY A 55 -17.22 -9.70 -16.65
C GLY A 55 -17.40 -9.99 -18.14
N LEU A 56 -18.12 -11.06 -18.50
CA LEU A 56 -18.48 -11.33 -19.89
C LEU A 56 -19.48 -10.30 -20.43
N ILE A 57 -20.45 -9.88 -19.61
CA ILE A 57 -21.37 -8.77 -19.94
C ILE A 57 -20.58 -7.46 -20.13
N ALA A 58 -19.66 -7.14 -19.24
CA ALA A 58 -18.84 -5.93 -19.37
C ALA A 58 -17.96 -5.95 -20.63
N GLN A 59 -17.51 -7.13 -21.07
CA GLN A 59 -16.82 -7.31 -22.34
C GLN A 59 -17.76 -7.13 -23.55
N GLU A 60 -18.97 -7.67 -23.48
CA GLU A 60 -20.01 -7.44 -24.50
C GLU A 60 -20.34 -5.95 -24.62
N ASP A 61 -20.53 -5.25 -23.49
CA ASP A 61 -20.80 -3.81 -23.44
C ASP A 61 -19.70 -3.01 -24.12
N LEU A 62 -18.42 -3.41 -24.00
CA LEU A 62 -17.32 -2.74 -24.70
C LEU A 62 -17.52 -2.73 -26.22
N HIS A 63 -18.03 -3.84 -26.77
CA HIS A 63 -18.24 -4.00 -28.20
C HIS A 63 -19.56 -3.40 -28.68
N LEU A 64 -20.63 -3.48 -27.88
CA LEU A 64 -21.98 -3.08 -28.29
C LEU A 64 -22.34 -1.65 -27.88
N ARG A 65 -21.85 -1.19 -26.73
CA ARG A 65 -22.28 0.07 -26.08
C ARG A 65 -21.12 1.04 -25.82
N GLY A 66 -19.89 0.55 -25.90
CA GLY A 66 -18.67 1.34 -25.80
C GLY A 66 -17.99 1.27 -24.43
N PRO A 67 -16.85 1.98 -24.30
CA PRO A 67 -15.95 1.88 -23.15
C PRO A 67 -16.54 2.39 -21.84
N GLU A 68 -17.40 3.40 -21.88
CA GLU A 68 -18.04 4.00 -20.70
C GLU A 68 -18.98 3.01 -20.02
N THR A 69 -19.90 2.42 -20.79
CA THR A 69 -20.79 1.37 -20.30
C THR A 69 -20.02 0.15 -19.83
N SER A 70 -18.98 -0.27 -20.58
CA SER A 70 -18.11 -1.37 -20.18
C SER A 70 -17.43 -1.12 -18.83
N LEU A 71 -16.85 0.07 -18.63
CA LEU A 71 -16.25 0.43 -17.35
C LEU A 71 -17.29 0.41 -16.23
N GLY A 72 -18.48 0.96 -16.46
CA GLY A 72 -19.62 0.88 -15.53
C GLY A 72 -19.91 -0.55 -15.08
N SER A 73 -20.06 -1.47 -16.04
CA SER A 73 -20.32 -2.89 -15.77
C SER A 73 -19.17 -3.57 -15.02
N TRP A 74 -17.91 -3.28 -15.39
CA TRP A 74 -16.74 -3.77 -14.65
C TRP A 74 -16.71 -3.29 -13.20
N MET A 75 -16.93 -2.00 -12.98
CA MET A 75 -16.88 -1.39 -11.65
C MET A 75 -18.00 -1.90 -10.76
N ALA A 76 -19.21 -2.09 -11.30
CA ALA A 76 -20.32 -2.70 -10.56
C ALA A 76 -20.02 -4.16 -10.16
N ALA A 77 -19.49 -4.96 -11.09
CA ALA A 77 -19.13 -6.35 -10.83
C ALA A 77 -18.05 -6.48 -9.75
N LEU A 78 -16.99 -5.65 -9.85
CA LEU A 78 -15.88 -5.64 -8.90
C LEU A 78 -16.31 -5.11 -7.52
N ALA A 79 -17.08 -4.01 -7.47
CA ALA A 79 -17.58 -3.45 -6.21
C ALA A 79 -18.43 -4.47 -5.45
N LYS A 80 -19.34 -5.16 -6.14
CA LYS A 80 -20.21 -6.19 -5.54
C LYS A 80 -19.38 -7.26 -4.82
N LEU A 81 -18.35 -7.79 -5.47
CA LEU A 81 -17.51 -8.84 -4.87
C LEU A 81 -16.61 -8.29 -3.77
N LEU A 82 -15.90 -7.18 -4.02
CA LEU A 82 -14.92 -6.63 -3.06
C LEU A 82 -15.57 -6.04 -1.80
N HIS A 83 -16.84 -5.62 -1.86
CA HIS A 83 -17.59 -5.10 -0.69
C HIS A 83 -18.36 -6.18 0.05
N LEU A 84 -19.01 -7.11 -0.66
CA LEU A 84 -19.88 -8.11 -0.02
C LEU A 84 -19.09 -9.33 0.46
N ASP A 85 -18.12 -9.79 -0.34
CA ASP A 85 -17.33 -10.98 -0.02
C ASP A 85 -15.88 -10.84 -0.53
N PRO A 86 -15.07 -9.99 0.11
CA PRO A 86 -13.67 -9.83 -0.25
C PRO A 86 -12.87 -11.13 -0.10
N TYR A 87 -13.34 -12.11 0.68
CA TYR A 87 -12.67 -13.42 0.82
C TYR A 87 -12.85 -14.27 -0.44
N ALA A 88 -14.02 -14.22 -1.09
CA ALA A 88 -14.22 -14.87 -2.39
C ALA A 88 -13.20 -14.41 -3.44
N ALA A 89 -12.86 -13.12 -3.46
CA ALA A 89 -11.85 -12.58 -4.36
C ALA A 89 -10.46 -13.22 -4.15
N PHE A 90 -10.13 -13.59 -2.91
CA PHE A 90 -8.90 -14.30 -2.61
C PHE A 90 -8.98 -15.80 -2.92
N GLU A 91 -10.14 -16.42 -3.06
CA GLU A 91 -10.21 -17.84 -3.45
C GLU A 91 -9.70 -18.06 -4.86
N CYS A 92 -9.97 -17.12 -5.77
CA CYS A 92 -9.53 -17.20 -7.15
C CYS A 92 -8.82 -15.91 -7.61
N PRO A 93 -7.57 -15.69 -7.14
CA PRO A 93 -6.85 -14.46 -7.40
C PRO A 93 -6.57 -14.24 -8.90
N LEU A 94 -6.46 -15.31 -9.69
CA LEU A 94 -6.21 -15.21 -11.14
C LEU A 94 -7.38 -14.56 -11.89
N ILE A 95 -8.62 -15.00 -11.64
CA ILE A 95 -9.83 -14.39 -12.19
C ILE A 95 -9.90 -12.92 -11.76
N MET A 96 -9.65 -12.63 -10.48
CA MET A 96 -9.67 -11.25 -9.97
C MET A 96 -8.67 -10.35 -10.70
N THR A 97 -7.44 -10.81 -10.85
CA THR A 97 -6.41 -10.07 -11.57
C THR A 97 -6.81 -9.85 -13.03
N SER A 98 -7.32 -10.86 -13.71
CA SER A 98 -7.80 -10.75 -15.09
C SER A 98 -8.94 -9.72 -15.24
N HIS A 99 -9.93 -9.75 -14.35
CA HIS A 99 -11.08 -8.84 -14.38
C HIS A 99 -10.69 -7.39 -14.06
N ILE A 100 -9.85 -7.19 -13.03
CA ILE A 100 -9.34 -5.86 -12.67
C ILE A 100 -8.47 -5.27 -13.79
N ARG A 101 -7.67 -6.10 -14.47
CA ARG A 101 -6.87 -5.66 -15.61
C ARG A 101 -7.75 -5.13 -16.74
N LYS A 102 -8.83 -5.83 -17.07
CA LYS A 102 -9.80 -5.39 -18.09
C LYS A 102 -10.50 -4.09 -17.70
N ALA A 103 -10.89 -3.95 -16.44
CA ALA A 103 -11.44 -2.69 -15.91
C ALA A 103 -10.44 -1.53 -16.06
N ALA A 104 -9.15 -1.78 -15.77
CA ALA A 104 -8.10 -0.80 -15.95
C ALA A 104 -7.91 -0.42 -17.43
N ASP A 105 -8.00 -1.37 -18.36
CA ASP A 105 -7.94 -1.09 -19.79
C ASP A 105 -9.12 -0.24 -20.28
N SER A 106 -10.35 -0.53 -19.81
CA SER A 106 -11.52 0.31 -20.10
C SER A 106 -11.34 1.73 -19.54
N ALA A 107 -10.80 1.88 -18.33
CA ALA A 107 -10.48 3.19 -17.76
C ALA A 107 -9.43 3.94 -18.58
N LEU A 108 -8.39 3.27 -19.09
CA LEU A 108 -7.39 3.87 -19.98
C LEU A 108 -7.99 4.34 -21.30
N TYR A 109 -8.93 3.58 -21.87
CA TYR A 109 -9.63 3.97 -23.10
C TYR A 109 -10.40 5.28 -22.91
N LEU A 110 -10.92 5.53 -21.71
CA LEU A 110 -11.60 6.77 -21.31
C LEU A 110 -10.65 7.87 -20.82
N LEU A 111 -9.32 7.68 -20.95
CA LEU A 111 -8.29 8.59 -20.44
C LEU A 111 -8.32 8.79 -18.91
N GLN A 112 -8.95 7.88 -18.17
CA GLN A 112 -8.98 7.87 -16.70
C GLN A 112 -7.73 7.19 -16.14
N LYS A 113 -6.58 7.82 -16.35
CA LYS A 113 -5.26 7.24 -16.04
C LYS A 113 -5.09 6.96 -14.55
N LYS A 114 -5.56 7.84 -13.66
CA LYS A 114 -5.44 7.64 -12.21
C LYS A 114 -6.26 6.43 -11.76
N ARG A 115 -7.48 6.28 -12.29
CA ARG A 115 -8.34 5.13 -12.00
C ARG A 115 -7.70 3.83 -12.49
N ALA A 116 -7.21 3.83 -13.73
CA ALA A 116 -6.51 2.68 -14.29
C ALA A 116 -5.31 2.26 -13.43
N ARG A 117 -4.50 3.23 -12.97
CA ARG A 117 -3.35 2.95 -12.09
C ARG A 117 -3.80 2.32 -10.77
N VAL A 118 -4.80 2.89 -10.10
CA VAL A 118 -5.31 2.37 -8.82
C VAL A 118 -5.90 0.97 -9.01
N LEU A 119 -6.64 0.73 -10.10
CA LEU A 119 -7.12 -0.61 -10.45
C LEU A 119 -5.95 -1.59 -10.63
N LEU A 120 -4.91 -1.22 -11.37
CA LEU A 120 -3.73 -2.07 -11.50
C LEU A 120 -3.04 -2.32 -10.15
N GLN A 121 -2.95 -1.34 -9.25
CA GLN A 121 -2.37 -1.52 -7.92
C GLN A 121 -3.19 -2.55 -7.10
N ILE A 122 -4.53 -2.49 -7.13
CA ILE A 122 -5.38 -3.51 -6.49
C ILE A 122 -5.22 -4.88 -7.16
N GLY A 123 -5.26 -4.93 -8.50
CA GLY A 123 -5.12 -6.18 -9.24
C GLY A 123 -3.75 -6.84 -9.01
N ASN A 124 -2.71 -6.04 -8.75
CA ASN A 124 -1.37 -6.50 -8.40
C ASN A 124 -1.36 -7.28 -7.08
N MET A 125 -2.22 -6.92 -6.11
CA MET A 125 -2.36 -7.69 -4.86
C MET A 125 -2.90 -9.09 -5.13
N PHE A 126 -3.92 -9.22 -5.96
CA PHE A 126 -4.42 -10.54 -6.36
C PHE A 126 -3.37 -11.30 -7.17
N LYS A 127 -2.65 -10.62 -8.06
CA LYS A 127 -1.58 -11.22 -8.86
C LYS A 127 -0.48 -11.80 -7.98
N LEU A 128 -0.01 -11.05 -6.98
CA LEU A 128 0.98 -11.51 -6.01
C LEU A 128 0.46 -12.70 -5.19
N SER A 129 -0.84 -12.70 -4.87
CA SER A 129 -1.49 -13.85 -4.19
C SER A 129 -1.48 -15.10 -5.08
N ALA A 130 -1.81 -14.96 -6.37
CA ALA A 130 -1.76 -16.06 -7.33
C ALA A 130 -0.33 -16.60 -7.49
N MET A 131 0.65 -15.71 -7.60
CA MET A 131 2.08 -16.07 -7.67
C MET A 131 2.54 -16.84 -6.43
N SER A 132 2.20 -16.34 -5.24
CA SER A 132 2.59 -16.95 -3.97
C SER A 132 2.02 -18.36 -3.82
N ARG A 133 0.74 -18.55 -4.18
CA ARG A 133 0.11 -19.88 -4.20
C ARG A 133 0.80 -20.83 -5.16
N TRP A 134 1.00 -20.38 -6.40
CA TRP A 134 1.69 -21.18 -7.41
C TRP A 134 3.09 -21.60 -6.95
N TYR A 135 3.87 -20.68 -6.38
CA TYR A 135 5.21 -20.98 -5.88
C TYR A 135 5.19 -22.01 -4.73
N THR A 136 4.25 -21.86 -3.80
CA THR A 136 4.09 -22.79 -2.67
C THR A 136 3.72 -24.20 -3.15
N GLU A 137 2.77 -24.31 -4.08
CA GLU A 137 2.36 -25.59 -4.64
C GLU A 137 3.48 -26.27 -5.44
N VAL A 138 4.25 -25.50 -6.21
CA VAL A 138 5.43 -26.00 -6.92
C VAL A 138 6.46 -26.55 -5.93
N ALA A 139 6.75 -25.81 -4.86
CA ALA A 139 7.70 -26.22 -3.83
C ALA A 139 7.24 -27.51 -3.12
N ASP A 140 5.97 -27.60 -2.75
CA ASP A 140 5.37 -28.78 -2.13
C ASP A 140 5.42 -30.00 -3.07
N GLU A 141 5.11 -29.82 -4.35
CA GLU A 141 5.17 -30.90 -5.34
C GLU A 141 6.62 -31.37 -5.57
N GLN A 142 7.57 -30.45 -5.71
CA GLN A 142 8.99 -30.78 -5.84
C GLN A 142 9.49 -31.55 -4.61
N GLN A 143 9.14 -31.09 -3.40
CA GLN A 143 9.48 -31.78 -2.16
C GLN A 143 8.88 -33.18 -2.12
N ARG A 144 7.60 -33.35 -2.49
CA ARG A 144 6.92 -34.65 -2.55
C ARG A 144 7.57 -35.61 -3.55
N LEU A 145 8.07 -35.11 -4.67
CA LEU A 145 8.71 -35.89 -5.72
C LEU A 145 10.23 -36.08 -5.51
N GLY A 146 10.82 -35.47 -4.48
CA GLY A 146 12.27 -35.46 -4.26
C GLY A 146 13.04 -34.77 -5.39
N LEU A 147 12.40 -33.82 -6.09
CA LEU A 147 13.03 -33.06 -7.16
C LEU A 147 13.80 -31.86 -6.59
N PRO A 148 14.94 -31.49 -7.17
CA PRO A 148 15.59 -30.21 -6.87
C PRO A 148 14.64 -29.03 -7.10
N MET A 149 14.74 -27.98 -6.28
CA MET A 149 13.93 -26.74 -6.37
C MET A 149 13.93 -26.07 -7.76
N ASN A 150 14.92 -26.36 -8.60
CA ASN A 150 15.06 -25.79 -9.94
C ASN A 150 14.41 -26.67 -11.04
N THR A 151 13.75 -27.77 -10.68
CA THR A 151 13.16 -28.71 -11.64
C THR A 151 11.70 -28.33 -11.89
N PRO A 152 11.28 -28.01 -13.12
CA PRO A 152 9.88 -27.71 -13.41
C PRO A 152 9.00 -28.90 -12.97
N PRO A 153 7.91 -28.68 -12.21
CA PRO A 153 7.04 -29.77 -11.82
C PRO A 153 6.42 -30.43 -13.06
N PRO A 154 6.19 -31.75 -13.02
CA PRO A 154 5.70 -32.49 -14.18
C PRO A 154 4.23 -32.22 -14.51
N THR A 155 3.46 -31.56 -13.64
CA THR A 155 2.02 -31.39 -13.82
C THR A 155 1.62 -30.03 -14.42
N LYS A 156 0.69 -30.11 -15.38
CA LYS A 156 0.29 -29.10 -16.37
C LYS A 156 -0.62 -27.97 -15.85
N LYS A 157 -0.82 -27.79 -14.55
CA LYS A 157 -1.76 -26.75 -14.09
C LYS A 157 -1.09 -25.38 -14.20
N GLN A 158 -1.34 -24.66 -15.30
CA GLN A 158 -0.89 -23.27 -15.49
C GLN A 158 -1.63 -22.35 -14.49
N ARG A 159 -1.20 -22.36 -13.23
CA ARG A 159 -1.80 -21.54 -12.16
C ARG A 159 -1.23 -20.12 -12.08
N PHE A 160 -0.25 -19.83 -12.94
CA PHE A 160 0.29 -18.48 -13.14
C PHE A 160 0.59 -18.23 -14.62
N GLN A 161 0.24 -17.04 -15.08
CA GLN A 161 0.50 -16.60 -16.45
C GLN A 161 1.65 -15.58 -16.44
N PRO A 162 2.87 -15.93 -16.90
CA PRO A 162 3.99 -14.98 -16.96
C PRO A 162 3.65 -13.70 -17.75
N ARG A 163 2.77 -13.80 -18.74
CA ARG A 163 2.25 -12.64 -19.47
C ARG A 163 1.52 -11.66 -18.56
N MET A 164 0.70 -12.14 -17.62
CA MET A 164 0.00 -11.31 -16.65
C MET A 164 1.00 -10.55 -15.75
N GLN A 165 2.12 -11.18 -15.37
CA GLN A 165 3.19 -10.48 -14.65
C GLN A 165 3.75 -9.32 -15.45
N MET A 166 4.09 -9.57 -16.71
CA MET A 166 4.62 -8.54 -17.59
C MET A 166 3.61 -7.42 -17.80
N ASP A 167 2.35 -7.74 -18.05
CA ASP A 167 1.29 -6.76 -18.27
C ASP A 167 1.11 -5.84 -17.06
N TYR A 168 1.12 -6.39 -15.83
CA TYR A 168 1.04 -5.59 -14.61
C TYR A 168 2.30 -4.78 -14.35
N GLN A 169 3.49 -5.37 -14.49
CA GLN A 169 4.75 -4.66 -14.27
C GLN A 169 4.91 -3.49 -15.24
N LEU A 170 4.65 -3.72 -16.53
CA LEU A 170 4.73 -2.68 -17.55
C LEU A 170 3.63 -1.63 -17.36
N GLY A 171 2.38 -2.04 -17.13
CA GLY A 171 1.27 -1.12 -16.93
C GLY A 171 1.47 -0.21 -15.72
N LEU A 172 1.90 -0.78 -14.59
CA LEU A 172 2.19 -0.02 -13.38
C LEU A 172 3.39 0.90 -13.56
N ALA A 173 4.51 0.41 -14.07
CA ALA A 173 5.69 1.25 -14.28
C ALA A 173 5.39 2.43 -15.21
N LEU A 174 4.71 2.19 -16.34
CA LEU A 174 4.36 3.24 -17.30
C LEU A 174 3.37 4.25 -16.72
N LEU A 175 2.31 3.81 -16.04
CA LEU A 175 1.34 4.73 -15.45
C LEU A 175 1.91 5.51 -14.27
N THR A 176 2.70 4.85 -13.42
CA THR A 176 3.40 5.51 -12.33
C THR A 176 4.36 6.56 -12.87
N GLN A 177 5.16 6.24 -13.89
CA GLN A 177 6.03 7.22 -14.53
C GLN A 177 5.24 8.38 -15.15
N GLN A 178 4.18 8.11 -15.92
CA GLN A 178 3.37 9.17 -16.57
C GLN A 178 2.59 10.05 -15.59
N LEU A 179 2.20 9.52 -14.43
CA LEU A 179 1.40 10.24 -13.45
C LEU A 179 2.24 10.88 -12.34
N LEU A 180 3.45 10.37 -12.10
CA LEU A 180 4.40 10.96 -11.15
C LEU A 180 5.45 11.86 -11.84
N GLU A 181 5.58 11.83 -13.17
CA GLU A 181 6.32 12.84 -13.94
C GLU A 181 5.37 13.77 -14.72
N PRO A 182 5.23 15.08 -14.41
CA PRO A 182 5.89 15.88 -13.35
C PRO A 182 4.93 16.71 -12.44
N PRO A 183 5.40 17.34 -11.34
CA PRO A 183 6.66 17.14 -10.62
C PRO A 183 6.41 16.61 -9.19
N VAL A 184 7.47 16.04 -8.61
CA VAL A 184 7.68 16.10 -7.17
C VAL A 184 7.29 17.49 -6.67
N GLU A 185 6.23 17.57 -5.86
CA GLU A 185 5.70 18.85 -5.35
C GLU A 185 6.86 19.72 -4.84
N PRO A 186 6.99 20.97 -5.29
CA PRO A 186 8.07 21.83 -4.80
C PRO A 186 8.04 21.89 -3.28
N ARG A 187 9.16 21.54 -2.65
CA ARG A 187 9.30 21.57 -1.19
C ARG A 187 8.98 22.96 -0.67
N LYS A 188 7.92 23.09 0.13
CA LYS A 188 7.55 24.32 0.82
C LYS A 188 8.18 24.34 2.21
N ARG A 189 8.67 25.49 2.64
CA ARG A 189 9.07 25.68 4.04
C ARG A 189 7.85 25.91 4.91
N TRP A 190 7.90 25.43 6.15
CA TRP A 190 6.87 25.75 7.14
C TRP A 190 6.72 27.28 7.25
N PRO A 191 5.49 27.83 7.17
CA PRO A 191 5.31 29.28 7.18
C PRO A 191 5.85 29.91 8.47
N ALA A 192 6.66 30.95 8.33
CA ALA A 192 7.22 31.68 9.47
C ALA A 192 6.08 32.26 10.33
N GLY A 193 6.21 32.12 11.66
CA GLY A 193 5.25 32.64 12.62
C GLY A 193 4.03 31.73 12.88
N LEU A 194 3.83 30.66 12.11
CA LEU A 194 2.81 29.66 12.46
C LEU A 194 3.33 28.70 13.53
N PRO A 195 2.51 28.39 14.56
CA PRO A 195 2.88 27.40 15.56
C PRO A 195 3.05 26.04 14.88
N LYS A 196 4.16 25.36 15.18
CA LYS A 196 4.41 24.00 14.71
C LYS A 196 3.48 23.03 15.45
N PRO A 197 2.83 22.08 14.76
CA PRO A 197 1.99 21.10 15.41
C PRO A 197 2.83 20.17 16.29
N LYS A 198 2.22 19.60 17.34
CA LYS A 198 2.88 18.57 18.14
C LYS A 198 2.91 17.24 17.39
N ILE A 199 4.11 16.78 17.06
CA ILE A 199 4.34 15.54 16.31
C ILE A 199 5.18 14.58 17.15
N ASP A 200 4.70 13.36 17.31
CA ASP A 200 5.47 12.26 17.89
C ASP A 200 5.97 11.31 16.81
N VAL A 201 7.22 10.88 16.92
CA VAL A 201 7.81 9.85 16.05
C VAL A 201 7.69 8.49 16.71
N LEU A 202 7.11 7.52 16.00
CA LEU A 202 6.89 6.16 16.50
C LEU A 202 7.63 5.14 15.64
N SER A 203 8.18 4.11 16.28
CA SER A 203 8.79 2.96 15.61
C SER A 203 8.50 1.66 16.34
N ILE A 204 8.55 0.54 15.62
CA ILE A 204 8.51 -0.82 16.19
C ILE A 204 9.80 -1.52 15.80
N CYS A 205 10.64 -1.83 16.78
CA CYS A 205 11.94 -2.48 16.57
C CYS A 205 11.97 -3.84 17.28
N VAL A 206 11.00 -4.70 16.98
CA VAL A 206 10.91 -6.04 17.56
C VAL A 206 11.25 -7.07 16.50
N TYR A 207 12.49 -7.56 16.56
CA TYR A 207 12.98 -8.64 15.72
C TYR A 207 13.32 -9.81 16.62
N SER A 208 12.37 -10.74 16.77
CA SER A 208 12.64 -12.02 17.39
C SER A 208 13.30 -12.95 16.35
N PRO A 209 14.25 -13.81 16.75
CA PRO A 209 14.69 -14.91 15.90
C PRO A 209 13.48 -15.73 15.43
N ASP A 210 13.28 -15.75 14.12
CA ASP A 210 12.20 -16.43 13.45
C ASP A 210 12.77 -17.32 12.34
N LYS A 211 12.35 -18.58 12.38
CA LYS A 211 12.77 -19.60 11.43
C LYS A 211 12.24 -19.32 10.02
N THR A 212 11.12 -18.62 9.88
CA THR A 212 10.52 -18.33 8.56
C THR A 212 11.26 -17.22 7.82
N SER A 213 11.85 -16.29 8.56
CA SER A 213 12.70 -15.20 8.06
C SER A 213 14.20 -15.52 8.08
N ASN A 214 14.60 -16.77 8.39
CA ASN A 214 16.00 -17.21 8.54
C ASN A 214 16.82 -16.34 9.51
N THR A 215 16.18 -15.73 10.51
CA THR A 215 16.85 -14.86 11.47
C THR A 215 17.38 -15.70 12.64
N VAL A 216 18.64 -16.12 12.53
CA VAL A 216 19.33 -16.89 13.59
C VAL A 216 20.08 -15.99 14.57
N LEU A 217 20.32 -14.73 14.19
CA LEU A 217 21.06 -13.73 14.96
C LEU A 217 20.12 -12.64 15.45
N ASP A 218 20.49 -11.99 16.56
CA ASP A 218 19.80 -10.79 17.03
C ASP A 218 19.97 -9.66 16.02
N SER A 219 18.87 -8.98 15.70
CA SER A 219 18.91 -7.82 14.82
C SER A 219 19.72 -6.69 15.45
N PRO A 220 20.62 -6.03 14.71
CA PRO A 220 21.32 -4.85 15.21
C PRO A 220 20.45 -3.58 15.16
N LEU A 221 19.32 -3.61 14.45
CA LEU A 221 18.47 -2.44 14.21
C LEU A 221 17.96 -1.78 15.51
N PRO A 222 17.52 -2.51 16.56
CA PRO A 222 17.13 -1.89 17.83
C PRO A 222 18.25 -1.08 18.50
N GLY A 223 19.52 -1.36 18.18
CA GLY A 223 20.67 -0.57 18.65
C GLY A 223 21.06 0.59 17.73
N MET A 224 20.64 0.55 16.46
CA MET A 224 21.01 1.54 15.43
C MET A 224 19.97 2.65 15.29
N THR A 225 18.71 2.25 15.14
CA THR A 225 17.60 3.12 14.73
C THR A 225 17.26 4.19 15.75
N PRO A 226 17.20 3.89 17.07
CA PRO A 226 16.82 4.90 18.06
C PRO A 226 17.74 6.11 18.07
N GLU A 227 19.03 5.93 17.81
CA GLU A 227 19.98 7.04 17.80
C GLU A 227 19.66 8.02 16.66
N ASN A 228 19.45 7.52 15.44
CA ASN A 228 19.10 8.35 14.29
C ASN A 228 17.78 9.09 14.50
N HIS A 229 16.74 8.40 14.98
CA HIS A 229 15.42 8.99 15.19
C HIS A 229 15.42 10.03 16.32
N LYS A 230 16.11 9.75 17.44
CA LYS A 230 16.25 10.72 18.55
C LYS A 230 17.02 11.96 18.13
N GLN A 231 18.09 11.81 17.35
CA GLN A 231 18.83 12.94 16.79
C GLN A 231 17.91 13.83 15.93
N TYR A 232 17.10 13.22 15.07
CA TYR A 232 16.15 13.95 14.23
C TYR A 232 15.10 14.71 15.05
N VAL A 233 14.49 14.04 16.04
CA VAL A 233 13.52 14.67 16.95
C VAL A 233 14.14 15.86 17.69
N ALA A 234 15.33 15.68 18.26
CA ALA A 234 16.03 16.73 18.99
C ALA A 234 16.37 17.94 18.12
N GLN A 235 16.82 17.71 16.87
CA GLN A 235 17.26 18.78 15.99
C GLN A 235 16.10 19.61 15.40
N THR A 236 15.00 18.94 15.10
CA THR A 236 13.83 19.55 14.44
C THR A 236 12.83 20.15 15.44
N GLY A 237 12.94 19.78 16.72
CA GLY A 237 12.05 20.23 17.79
C GLY A 237 10.71 19.51 17.78
N LEU A 238 10.70 18.22 17.42
CA LEU A 238 9.51 17.38 17.53
C LEU A 238 9.22 17.06 19.01
N ASN A 239 8.00 16.60 19.29
CA ASN A 239 7.52 16.45 20.66
C ASN A 239 8.18 15.27 21.37
N ASN A 240 8.14 14.07 20.76
CA ASN A 240 8.74 12.88 21.36
C ASN A 240 9.17 11.84 20.31
N TYR A 241 10.05 10.93 20.73
CA TYR A 241 10.32 9.67 20.05
C TYR A 241 9.90 8.50 20.94
N VAL A 242 9.08 7.59 20.42
CA VAL A 242 8.61 6.39 21.11
C VAL A 242 8.98 5.16 20.30
N MET A 243 9.87 4.34 20.86
CA MET A 243 10.17 3.01 20.32
C MET A 243 9.35 1.96 21.07
N HIS A 244 8.53 1.22 20.33
CA HIS A 244 7.80 0.07 20.85
C HIS A 244 8.69 -1.17 20.80
N ASP A 245 8.86 -1.81 21.96
CA ASP A 245 9.65 -3.01 22.20
C ASP A 245 8.79 -4.29 22.29
N LYS A 246 7.48 -4.15 22.07
CA LYS A 246 6.50 -5.25 22.09
C LYS A 246 5.54 -5.14 20.91
N LEU A 247 5.16 -6.29 20.38
CA LEU A 247 4.13 -6.41 19.36
C LEU A 247 2.75 -6.43 20.01
N LEU A 248 1.83 -5.62 19.48
CA LEU A 248 0.42 -5.66 19.88
C LEU A 248 -0.31 -6.86 19.24
N MET A 249 0.26 -7.43 18.18
CA MET A 249 -0.17 -8.67 17.56
C MET A 249 0.99 -9.68 17.60
N PRO A 250 1.27 -10.33 18.74
CA PRO A 250 2.44 -11.20 18.88
C PRO A 250 2.40 -12.44 17.98
N ASP A 251 1.21 -12.87 17.54
CA ASP A 251 1.02 -14.00 16.62
C ASP A 251 1.17 -13.59 15.14
N ARG A 252 1.58 -12.35 14.87
CA ARG A 252 1.80 -11.82 13.53
C ARG A 252 3.14 -11.10 13.44
N GLU A 253 3.62 -10.94 12.21
CA GLU A 253 4.79 -10.13 11.94
C GLU A 253 4.61 -8.67 12.39
N ALA A 254 5.72 -8.01 12.71
CA ALA A 254 5.74 -6.68 13.35
C ALA A 254 4.94 -5.62 12.57
N HIS A 255 4.90 -5.72 11.24
CA HIS A 255 4.23 -4.75 10.40
C HIS A 255 2.70 -4.70 10.59
N TYR A 256 2.08 -5.77 11.08
CA TYR A 256 0.65 -5.75 11.43
C TYR A 256 0.37 -5.03 12.76
N SER A 257 1.39 -4.75 13.57
CA SER A 257 1.20 -3.99 14.82
C SER A 257 1.20 -2.47 14.61
N LYS A 258 1.64 -1.97 13.45
CA LYS A 258 1.84 -0.54 13.18
C LYS A 258 0.58 0.29 13.39
N PHE A 259 -0.52 -0.08 12.73
CA PHE A 259 -1.78 0.67 12.82
C PHE A 259 -2.37 0.65 14.24
N LEU A 260 -2.19 -0.45 14.99
CA LEU A 260 -2.65 -0.52 16.39
C LEU A 260 -1.78 0.34 17.31
N VAL A 261 -0.47 0.35 17.10
CA VAL A 261 0.46 1.18 17.86
C VAL A 261 0.13 2.66 17.65
N VAL A 262 -0.08 3.08 16.39
CA VAL A 262 -0.50 4.45 16.07
C VAL A 262 -1.86 4.76 16.69
N TYR A 263 -2.85 3.85 16.56
CA TYR A 263 -4.19 4.03 17.15
C TYR A 263 -4.13 4.24 18.67
N GLN A 264 -3.43 3.34 19.39
CA GLN A 264 -3.29 3.41 20.84
C GLN A 264 -2.55 4.68 21.28
N HIS A 265 -1.50 5.07 20.55
CA HIS A 265 -0.75 6.28 20.87
C HIS A 265 -1.59 7.54 20.73
N LEU A 266 -2.35 7.68 19.64
CA LEU A 266 -3.27 8.82 19.42
C LEU A 266 -4.35 8.89 20.50
N GLN A 267 -4.86 7.73 20.95
CA GLN A 267 -5.87 7.65 22.01
C GLN A 267 -5.31 8.03 23.38
N GLN A 268 -4.09 7.59 23.70
CA GLN A 268 -3.45 7.83 25.00
C GLN A 268 -2.84 9.23 25.12
N ASN A 269 -2.51 9.86 23.98
CA ASN A 269 -1.86 11.16 23.91
C ASN A 269 -2.73 12.16 23.11
N PRO A 270 -3.86 12.64 23.66
CA PRO A 270 -4.76 13.57 22.96
C PRO A 270 -4.11 14.92 22.61
N GLY A 271 -2.95 15.24 23.21
CA GLY A 271 -2.16 16.42 22.87
C GLY A 271 -1.28 16.27 21.64
N THR A 272 -1.10 15.06 21.11
CA THR A 272 -0.35 14.78 19.89
C THR A 272 -1.24 15.06 18.69
N GLU A 273 -0.84 15.98 17.81
CA GLU A 273 -1.63 16.37 16.63
C GLU A 273 -1.32 15.48 15.43
N TRP A 274 -0.08 15.00 15.30
CA TRP A 274 0.33 14.05 14.29
C TRP A 274 1.21 12.97 14.89
N VAL A 275 1.01 11.73 14.44
CA VAL A 275 1.98 10.66 14.59
C VAL A 275 2.73 10.52 13.29
N PHE A 276 4.05 10.50 13.39
CA PHE A 276 4.95 10.17 12.31
C PHE A 276 5.53 8.77 12.56
N PHE A 277 4.99 7.78 11.89
CA PHE A 277 5.48 6.41 11.98
C PHE A 277 6.66 6.18 11.04
N MET A 278 7.70 5.52 11.54
CA MET A 278 8.89 5.12 10.78
C MET A 278 9.33 3.71 11.19
N ASP A 279 9.49 2.84 10.20
CA ASP A 279 9.98 1.48 10.36
C ASP A 279 11.39 1.44 10.94
N CYS A 280 11.72 0.32 11.57
CA CYS A 280 13.02 0.18 12.23
C CYS A 280 14.18 0.16 11.22
N ASP A 281 13.93 -0.24 9.98
CA ASP A 281 14.88 -0.25 8.88
C ASP A 281 14.72 0.99 7.96
N ALA A 282 14.11 2.06 8.45
CA ALA A 282 14.06 3.36 7.79
C ALA A 282 14.77 4.44 8.62
N PHE A 283 15.61 5.24 7.96
CA PHE A 283 16.47 6.23 8.61
C PHE A 283 16.28 7.62 8.02
N PHE A 284 16.25 8.64 8.88
CA PHE A 284 16.33 10.04 8.48
C PHE A 284 17.70 10.33 7.88
N THR A 285 17.71 10.85 6.66
CA THR A 285 18.94 11.20 5.95
C THR A 285 19.11 12.69 5.74
N THR A 286 18.03 13.46 5.89
CA THR A 286 18.05 14.91 5.67
C THR A 286 17.42 15.61 6.87
N PHE A 287 18.11 16.64 7.38
CA PHE A 287 17.68 17.39 8.56
C PHE A 287 17.42 18.88 8.28
N ASP A 288 17.75 19.35 7.08
CA ASP A 288 17.41 20.71 6.67
C ASP A 288 15.95 20.81 6.21
N PHE A 289 15.45 19.84 5.44
CA PHE A 289 14.03 19.65 5.12
C PHE A 289 13.37 18.81 6.21
N THR A 290 12.47 19.44 6.95
CA THR A 290 11.86 18.83 8.13
C THR A 290 10.47 18.27 7.85
N VAL A 291 9.94 17.45 8.76
CA VAL A 291 8.56 16.98 8.68
C VAL A 291 7.54 18.14 8.67
N PHE A 292 7.87 19.29 9.25
CA PHE A 292 7.03 20.48 9.13
C PHE A 292 6.99 20.99 7.69
N ASP A 293 8.12 21.01 6.99
CA ASP A 293 8.18 21.39 5.58
C ASP A 293 7.40 20.40 4.70
N LEU A 294 7.42 19.10 5.06
CA LEU A 294 6.57 18.09 4.42
C LEU A 294 5.07 18.40 4.64
N LEU A 295 4.66 18.73 5.86
CA LEU A 295 3.27 19.15 6.15
C LEU A 295 2.90 20.45 5.43
N ALA A 296 3.79 21.42 5.33
CA ALA A 296 3.54 22.63 4.52
C ALA A 296 3.34 22.31 3.04
N THR A 297 4.05 21.28 2.54
CA THR A 297 3.96 20.85 1.14
C THR A 297 2.64 20.13 0.86
N TYR A 298 2.24 19.18 1.72
CA TYR A 298 1.14 18.25 1.42
C TYR A 298 -0.13 18.42 2.28
N ALA A 299 -0.04 19.12 3.41
CA ALA A 299 -1.12 19.35 4.37
C ALA A 299 -1.11 20.80 4.87
N ASP A 300 -0.92 21.75 3.94
CA ASP A 300 -0.73 23.17 4.25
C ASP A 300 -1.86 23.71 5.16
N PRO A 301 -1.54 24.09 6.42
CA PRO A 301 -2.56 24.50 7.39
C PRO A 301 -3.23 25.83 7.02
N THR A 302 -2.68 26.58 6.07
CA THR A 302 -3.24 27.86 5.59
C THR A 302 -4.29 27.67 4.49
N THR A 303 -4.44 26.46 3.96
CA THR A 303 -5.37 26.14 2.88
C THR A 303 -6.47 25.20 3.36
N GLU A 304 -7.69 25.36 2.84
CA GLU A 304 -8.80 24.47 3.16
C GLU A 304 -8.50 23.02 2.76
N ALA A 305 -7.87 22.83 1.60
CA ALA A 305 -7.50 21.50 1.10
C ALA A 305 -6.44 20.82 1.98
N GLY A 306 -5.45 21.57 2.47
CA GLY A 306 -4.41 21.04 3.37
C GLY A 306 -4.94 20.71 4.76
N GLN A 307 -5.88 21.52 5.29
CA GLN A 307 -6.52 21.27 6.58
C GLN A 307 -7.35 19.97 6.62
N LYS A 308 -7.84 19.49 5.47
CA LYS A 308 -8.57 18.22 5.37
C LYS A 308 -7.65 17.00 5.44
N VAL A 309 -6.35 17.14 5.19
CA VAL A 309 -5.41 16.01 5.14
C VAL A 309 -5.22 15.41 6.53
N ASN A 310 -5.34 14.09 6.59
CA ASN A 310 -5.18 13.28 7.80
C ASN A 310 -4.20 12.12 7.63
N PHE A 311 -3.92 11.68 6.40
CA PHE A 311 -3.00 10.58 6.13
C PHE A 311 -2.07 10.93 4.96
N ILE A 312 -0.75 10.82 5.19
CA ILE A 312 0.29 11.06 4.19
C ILE A 312 1.18 9.82 4.12
N VAL A 313 1.35 9.26 2.93
CA VAL A 313 2.16 8.07 2.70
C VAL A 313 2.83 8.14 1.33
N ALA A 314 4.00 7.52 1.20
CA ALA A 314 4.68 7.45 -0.08
C ALA A 314 4.00 6.44 -1.02
N GLU A 315 3.90 6.80 -2.29
CA GLU A 315 3.39 5.93 -3.35
C GLU A 315 4.53 5.31 -4.15
N ASP A 316 4.40 4.04 -4.50
CA ASP A 316 5.30 3.32 -5.41
C ASP A 316 4.48 2.52 -6.44
N THR A 317 5.15 1.75 -7.30
CA THR A 317 4.48 0.93 -8.32
C THR A 317 3.58 -0.15 -7.72
N GLY A 318 3.85 -0.61 -6.49
CA GLY A 318 3.08 -1.61 -5.78
C GLY A 318 1.83 -1.07 -5.09
N GLY A 319 1.69 0.26 -4.98
CA GLY A 319 0.63 0.91 -4.24
C GLY A 319 1.22 2.00 -3.37
N ILE A 320 1.38 1.72 -2.08
CA ILE A 320 1.99 2.63 -1.11
C ILE A 320 2.97 1.87 -0.23
N ASN A 321 3.92 2.59 0.36
CA ASN A 321 4.80 2.02 1.36
C ASN A 321 4.55 2.62 2.76
N THR A 322 4.03 1.80 3.66
CA THR A 322 3.69 2.13 5.06
C THR A 322 4.86 1.96 6.03
N GLY A 323 6.09 1.84 5.52
CA GLY A 323 7.26 1.94 6.39
C GLY A 323 7.52 3.35 6.89
N VAL A 324 7.03 4.37 6.19
CA VAL A 324 7.15 5.77 6.60
C VAL A 324 5.86 6.51 6.25
N PHE A 325 5.09 6.96 7.25
CA PHE A 325 3.81 7.64 7.02
C PHE A 325 3.44 8.59 8.17
N LEU A 326 2.51 9.52 7.91
CA LEU A 326 1.94 10.41 8.91
C LEU A 326 0.44 10.20 9.05
N VAL A 327 -0.05 10.20 10.29
CA VAL A 327 -1.47 10.18 10.63
C VAL A 327 -1.79 11.31 11.60
N ARG A 328 -2.81 12.12 11.27
CA ARG A 328 -3.30 13.20 12.14
C ARG A 328 -4.21 12.65 13.23
N ASN A 329 -4.21 13.26 14.41
CA ASN A 329 -5.13 12.91 15.48
C ASN A 329 -6.53 13.49 15.23
N THR A 330 -7.36 12.78 14.45
CA THR A 330 -8.73 13.19 14.15
C THR A 330 -9.69 12.00 14.21
N PRO A 331 -11.01 12.24 14.38
CA PRO A 331 -12.01 11.17 14.30
C PRO A 331 -11.94 10.36 13.00
N TRP A 332 -11.57 11.02 11.89
CA TRP A 332 -11.38 10.34 10.60
C TRP A 332 -10.26 9.31 10.68
N SER A 333 -9.13 9.65 11.31
CA SER A 333 -7.99 8.73 11.44
C SER A 333 -8.31 7.51 12.29
N PHE A 334 -9.10 7.67 13.36
CA PHE A 334 -9.55 6.52 14.16
C PHE A 334 -10.45 5.57 13.35
N ASP A 335 -11.41 6.09 12.58
CA ASP A 335 -12.24 5.29 11.66
C ASP A 335 -11.38 4.61 10.59
N TYR A 336 -10.46 5.37 9.98
CA TYR A 336 -9.55 4.85 8.96
C TYR A 336 -8.69 3.69 9.49
N LEU A 337 -8.01 3.86 10.62
CA LEU A 337 -7.18 2.81 11.23
C LEU A 337 -8.01 1.58 11.68
N GLN A 338 -9.27 1.79 12.09
CA GLN A 338 -10.18 0.68 12.36
C GLN A 338 -10.54 -0.08 11.09
N ARG A 339 -10.83 0.61 9.99
CA ARG A 339 -11.06 -0.03 8.67
C ARG A 339 -9.82 -0.75 8.17
N VAL A 340 -8.62 -0.20 8.37
CA VAL A 340 -7.35 -0.88 8.09
C VAL A 340 -7.28 -2.19 8.88
N THR A 341 -7.51 -2.15 10.19
CA THR A 341 -7.45 -3.33 11.08
C THR A 341 -8.38 -4.46 10.65
N LEU A 342 -9.56 -4.12 10.11
CA LEU A 342 -10.57 -5.07 9.65
C LEU A 342 -10.38 -5.52 8.20
N SER A 343 -9.38 -4.98 7.50
CA SER A 343 -9.16 -5.25 6.08
C SER A 343 -8.65 -6.69 5.86
N PRO A 344 -9.28 -7.46 4.95
CA PRO A 344 -8.80 -8.81 4.60
C PRO A 344 -7.61 -8.77 3.62
N PHE A 345 -7.26 -7.61 3.06
CA PHE A 345 -6.24 -7.44 2.03
C PHE A 345 -4.84 -7.46 2.63
N THR A 346 -4.27 -8.65 2.83
CA THR A 346 -3.01 -8.87 3.55
C THR A 346 -1.83 -9.29 2.65
N THR A 347 -2.01 -9.32 1.32
CA THR A 347 -1.03 -9.89 0.39
C THR A 347 0.33 -9.21 0.40
N ALA A 348 0.37 -7.87 0.37
CA ALA A 348 1.59 -7.11 0.59
C ALA A 348 1.55 -6.53 2.01
N TRP A 349 1.42 -7.44 2.99
CA TRP A 349 1.44 -7.11 4.41
C TRP A 349 0.38 -6.07 4.80
N ASP A 350 0.72 -5.13 5.68
CA ASP A 350 -0.16 -4.03 6.10
C ASP A 350 -0.35 -2.97 4.99
N GLN A 351 0.58 -2.86 4.03
CA GLN A 351 0.50 -1.87 2.94
C GLN A 351 -0.77 -2.06 2.11
N SER A 352 -1.13 -3.31 1.80
CA SER A 352 -2.38 -3.64 1.11
C SER A 352 -3.62 -3.26 1.92
N MET A 353 -3.55 -3.36 3.25
CA MET A 353 -4.64 -3.00 4.17
C MET A 353 -4.87 -1.49 4.16
N PHE A 354 -3.80 -0.69 4.32
CA PHE A 354 -3.84 0.77 4.26
C PHE A 354 -4.29 1.28 2.88
N PHE A 355 -3.74 0.72 1.79
CA PHE A 355 -4.04 1.16 0.44
C PHE A 355 -5.52 0.96 0.11
N THR A 356 -6.02 -0.25 0.31
CA THR A 356 -7.42 -0.57 0.00
C THR A 356 -8.37 0.25 0.87
N ALA A 357 -8.09 0.43 2.17
CA ALA A 357 -8.91 1.29 3.02
C ALA A 357 -8.94 2.76 2.55
N ALA A 358 -7.86 3.25 1.93
CA ALA A 358 -7.75 4.62 1.44
C ALA A 358 -8.52 4.83 0.14
N VAL A 359 -8.48 3.88 -0.80
CA VAL A 359 -9.05 4.07 -2.14
C VAL A 359 -10.46 3.50 -2.30
N ASN A 360 -10.87 2.52 -1.49
CA ASN A 360 -12.09 1.74 -1.72
C ASN A 360 -13.37 2.61 -1.75
N ALA A 361 -13.43 3.67 -0.94
CA ALA A 361 -14.61 4.53 -0.88
C ALA A 361 -14.83 5.36 -2.16
N THR A 362 -13.75 5.75 -2.86
CA THR A 362 -13.84 6.62 -4.04
C THR A 362 -13.58 5.87 -5.35
N LEU A 363 -12.94 4.70 -5.30
CA LEU A 363 -12.59 3.93 -6.49
C LEU A 363 -13.81 3.53 -7.31
N PHE A 364 -14.93 3.18 -6.67
CA PHE A 364 -16.16 2.73 -7.33
C PHE A 364 -17.20 3.84 -7.50
N SER A 365 -16.86 5.08 -7.12
CA SER A 365 -17.73 6.24 -7.27
C SER A 365 -17.34 7.09 -8.48
N ASP A 366 -18.30 7.91 -8.95
CA ASP A 366 -18.11 8.95 -9.98
C ASP A 366 -17.34 8.42 -11.20
N LEU A 367 -18.00 7.57 -11.99
CA LEU A 367 -17.37 6.92 -13.14
C LEU A 367 -17.20 7.85 -14.35
N ASP A 368 -17.82 9.02 -14.32
CA ASP A 368 -17.76 10.02 -15.39
C ASP A 368 -16.41 10.78 -15.38
N HIS A 369 -15.76 10.83 -14.22
CA HIS A 369 -14.49 11.53 -14.03
C HIS A 369 -13.35 10.57 -13.68
N ASP A 370 -12.11 11.01 -13.88
CA ASP A 370 -10.95 10.23 -13.42
C ASP A 370 -10.89 10.23 -11.88
N PHE A 371 -10.36 9.13 -11.34
CA PHE A 371 -10.26 8.88 -9.90
C PHE A 371 -9.57 10.02 -9.15
N GLN A 372 -10.18 10.43 -8.05
CA GLN A 372 -9.56 11.30 -7.05
C GLN A 372 -9.45 10.57 -5.71
N LEU A 373 -8.31 10.79 -5.04
CA LEU A 373 -8.15 10.37 -3.65
C LEU A 373 -9.14 11.11 -2.75
N PRO A 374 -9.60 10.51 -1.64
CA PRO A 374 -10.30 11.25 -0.61
C PRO A 374 -9.50 12.48 -0.17
N PRO A 375 -10.16 13.61 0.15
CA PRO A 375 -9.46 14.84 0.53
C PRO A 375 -8.58 14.67 1.76
N GLU A 376 -8.82 13.65 2.59
CA GLU A 376 -8.03 13.29 3.77
C GLU A 376 -6.73 12.54 3.47
N VAL A 377 -6.57 11.98 2.27
CA VAL A 377 -5.42 11.13 1.91
C VAL A 377 -4.50 11.87 0.93
N ARG A 378 -3.20 11.80 1.17
CA ARG A 378 -2.16 12.26 0.24
C ARG A 378 -1.15 11.15 -0.01
N PHE A 379 -1.04 10.79 -1.27
CA PHE A 379 0.04 9.99 -1.79
C PHE A 379 1.16 10.93 -2.23
N VAL A 380 2.37 10.69 -1.75
CA VAL A 380 3.53 11.55 -2.01
C VAL A 380 4.62 10.78 -2.72
N HIS A 381 5.49 11.49 -3.42
CA HIS A 381 6.63 10.88 -4.07
C HIS A 381 7.62 10.32 -3.04
N GLN A 382 8.16 9.12 -3.27
CA GLN A 382 9.11 8.44 -2.36
C GLN A 382 10.30 9.30 -1.94
N LYS A 383 10.85 10.12 -2.85
CA LYS A 383 11.86 11.17 -2.56
C LYS A 383 11.60 11.98 -1.28
N HIS A 384 10.34 12.25 -0.98
CA HIS A 384 9.93 13.15 0.12
C HIS A 384 9.65 12.44 1.42
N LEU A 385 9.54 11.12 1.41
CA LEU A 385 9.12 10.40 2.60
C LEU A 385 9.76 9.03 2.76
N ASN A 386 9.95 8.26 1.69
CA ASN A 386 10.21 6.83 1.78
C ASN A 386 10.97 6.29 0.54
N ALA A 387 12.20 6.76 0.32
CA ALA A 387 13.01 6.35 -0.83
C ALA A 387 13.75 5.03 -0.54
N PHE A 388 13.80 4.14 -1.53
CA PHE A 388 14.34 2.79 -1.36
C PHE A 388 15.84 2.72 -1.61
N VAL A 389 16.44 1.63 -1.14
CA VAL A 389 17.77 1.18 -1.55
C VAL A 389 17.67 0.03 -2.56
N PRO A 390 18.72 -0.22 -3.35
CA PRO A 390 18.84 -1.49 -4.07
C PRO A 390 18.87 -2.68 -3.09
N PRO A 391 18.30 -3.84 -3.46
CA PRO A 391 17.73 -4.14 -4.77
C PRO A 391 16.28 -3.65 -4.93
N ALA A 392 15.55 -3.33 -3.86
CA ALA A 392 14.13 -3.00 -3.89
C ALA A 392 13.77 -1.83 -4.81
N SER A 393 14.60 -0.79 -4.88
CA SER A 393 14.41 0.31 -5.86
C SER A 393 14.31 -0.23 -7.31
N LYS A 394 15.09 -1.24 -7.66
CA LYS A 394 15.14 -1.81 -9.00
C LYS A 394 14.10 -2.90 -9.20
N ASP A 395 14.04 -3.84 -8.28
CA ASP A 395 13.19 -5.04 -8.40
C ASP A 395 11.70 -4.69 -8.29
N TRP A 396 11.38 -3.67 -7.50
CA TRP A 396 10.02 -3.18 -7.36
C TRP A 396 9.77 -1.95 -8.23
N GLY A 397 10.75 -1.47 -9.00
CA GLY A 397 10.60 -0.25 -9.81
C GLY A 397 10.26 0.98 -8.99
N GLY A 398 10.72 1.03 -7.74
CA GLY A 398 10.57 2.18 -6.86
C GLY A 398 11.66 3.23 -7.08
N TYR A 399 11.48 4.39 -6.46
CA TYR A 399 12.47 5.45 -6.50
C TYR A 399 13.67 5.10 -5.61
N GLU A 400 14.85 5.07 -6.21
CA GLU A 400 16.12 4.88 -5.51
C GLU A 400 16.55 6.17 -4.79
N TRP A 401 16.83 6.05 -3.51
CA TRP A 401 17.31 7.13 -2.66
C TRP A 401 18.52 7.85 -3.26
N GLN A 402 18.48 9.17 -3.19
CA GLN A 402 19.53 10.10 -3.56
C GLN A 402 19.87 11.01 -2.37
N VAL A 403 21.08 11.59 -2.39
CA VAL A 403 21.49 12.58 -1.38
C VAL A 403 20.53 13.77 -1.39
N GLY A 404 20.02 14.14 -0.21
CA GLY A 404 19.03 15.21 -0.03
C GLY A 404 17.58 14.71 0.05
N ASP A 405 17.36 13.41 -0.09
CA ASP A 405 16.06 12.80 0.15
C ASP A 405 15.78 12.67 1.64
N PHE A 406 14.50 12.67 2.00
CA PHE A 406 14.08 12.81 3.39
C PHE A 406 14.51 11.62 4.26
N ALA A 407 14.19 10.42 3.80
CA ALA A 407 14.51 9.18 4.47
C ALA A 407 14.96 8.10 3.47
N ARG A 408 15.84 7.22 3.94
CA ARG A 408 16.30 6.04 3.23
C ARG A 408 15.74 4.81 3.92
N HIS A 409 14.98 4.02 3.18
CA HIS A 409 14.28 2.84 3.67
C HIS A 409 14.86 1.57 3.05
N PHE A 410 15.14 0.60 3.91
CA PHE A 410 15.74 -0.69 3.58
C PHE A 410 14.72 -1.81 3.36
N ALA A 411 13.52 -1.45 2.88
CA ALA A 411 12.50 -2.42 2.51
C ALA A 411 13.06 -3.46 1.53
N GLY A 412 12.90 -4.75 1.83
CA GLY A 412 13.44 -5.82 1.01
C GLY A 412 14.98 -5.91 0.99
N CYS A 413 15.68 -5.17 1.85
CA CYS A 413 17.13 -5.21 2.03
C CYS A 413 17.45 -5.70 3.45
N PRO A 414 17.36 -7.01 3.70
CA PRO A 414 17.49 -7.58 5.04
C PRO A 414 18.89 -7.34 5.63
N TRP A 415 18.97 -6.95 6.91
CA TRP A 415 20.25 -6.65 7.59
C TRP A 415 21.21 -7.86 7.70
N GLN A 416 20.71 -9.07 7.46
CA GLN A 416 21.46 -10.32 7.43
C GLN A 416 22.37 -10.39 6.20
N GLU A 417 21.99 -9.68 5.14
CA GLU A 417 22.80 -9.56 3.94
C GLU A 417 23.84 -8.46 4.16
N LYS A 418 25.12 -8.86 4.11
CA LYS A 418 26.24 -7.92 4.32
C LYS A 418 26.12 -6.64 3.46
N PRO A 419 25.76 -6.68 2.16
CA PRO A 419 25.60 -5.46 1.37
C PRO A 419 24.53 -4.51 1.93
N CYS A 420 23.41 -5.04 2.42
CA CYS A 420 22.34 -4.25 3.04
C CYS A 420 22.81 -3.63 4.36
N LEU A 421 23.47 -4.42 5.21
CA LEU A 421 23.99 -3.96 6.49
C LEU A 421 25.06 -2.86 6.32
N ASP A 422 25.97 -3.03 5.37
CA ASP A 422 26.98 -2.03 5.04
C ASP A 422 26.32 -0.69 4.63
N LEU A 423 25.27 -0.75 3.80
CA LEU A 423 24.49 0.43 3.41
C LEU A 423 23.74 1.07 4.59
N MET A 424 23.25 0.29 5.55
CA MET A 424 22.65 0.83 6.79
C MET A 424 23.69 1.60 7.60
N TYR A 425 24.90 1.04 7.78
CA TYR A 425 26.01 1.75 8.45
C TYR A 425 26.41 3.04 7.72
N GLU A 426 26.53 3.00 6.39
CA GLU A 426 26.79 4.18 5.57
C GLU A 426 25.73 5.26 5.78
N THR A 427 24.47 4.86 5.87
CA THR A 427 23.32 5.77 6.05
C THR A 427 23.33 6.43 7.43
N LEU A 428 23.68 5.67 8.47
CA LEU A 428 23.87 6.22 9.82
C LEU A 428 25.02 7.22 9.87
N GLU A 429 26.14 6.91 9.23
CA GLU A 429 27.28 7.84 9.10
C GLU A 429 26.89 9.11 8.33
N HIS A 430 26.12 8.97 7.25
CA HIS A 430 25.57 10.11 6.52
C HIS A 430 24.68 10.98 7.42
N GLY A 431 23.74 10.36 8.14
CA GLY A 431 22.85 11.06 9.08
C GLY A 431 23.60 11.81 10.18
N ARG A 432 24.64 11.19 10.77
CA ARG A 432 25.51 11.83 11.77
C ARG A 432 26.19 13.08 11.23
N ARG A 433 26.72 13.03 10.00
CA ARG A 433 27.34 14.21 9.36
C ARG A 433 26.34 15.33 9.14
N GLN A 434 25.12 15.01 8.70
CA GLN A 434 24.05 16.01 8.54
C GLN A 434 23.69 16.65 9.88
N TYR A 435 23.58 15.86 10.94
CA TYR A 435 23.34 16.34 12.30
C TYR A 435 24.44 17.31 12.77
N SER A 436 25.72 16.91 12.66
CA SER A 436 26.86 17.75 13.05
C SER A 436 26.94 19.07 12.28
N ASN A 437 26.67 19.05 10.97
CA ASN A 437 26.75 20.25 10.13
C ASN A 437 25.72 21.32 10.55
N VAL A 438 24.51 20.92 10.93
CA VAL A 438 23.48 21.87 11.37
C VAL A 438 23.73 22.34 12.80
N GLY A 439 24.29 21.50 13.67
CA GLY A 439 24.70 21.88 15.02
C GLY A 439 25.70 23.05 14.99
N ASN A 440 26.74 22.94 14.15
CA ASN A 440 27.76 23.98 14.00
C ASN A 440 27.20 25.27 13.39
N ALA A 441 26.27 25.18 12.43
CA ALA A 441 25.65 26.36 11.82
C ALA A 441 24.77 27.17 12.81
N ARG A 442 24.26 26.54 13.89
CA ARG A 442 23.47 27.24 14.93
C ARG A 442 24.32 27.87 16.02
N THR A 443 25.58 27.49 16.18
CA THR A 443 26.51 28.11 17.15
C THR A 443 27.21 29.34 16.60
N ASP A 444 27.21 29.52 15.26
CA ASP A 444 27.83 30.65 14.57
C ASP A 444 26.85 31.81 14.27
N LEU A 445 25.59 31.70 14.70
CA LEU A 445 24.54 32.73 14.67
C LEU A 445 24.20 33.18 16.09
#